data_AF-A0AAN7HNP8-F1
#
_entry.id   AF-A0AAN7HNP8-F1
#
_cell.length_a   1.000
_cell.length_b   1.000
_cell.length_c   1.000
_cell.angle_alpha   90.00
_cell.angle_beta   90.00
_cell.angle_gamma   90.00
#
_symmetry.space_group_name_H-M   'P 1'
#
loop_
_entity.id
_entity.type
_entity.pdbx_description
1 polymer ?
#
loop_
_entity_poly.entity_id
_entity_poly.type
_entity_poly.pdbx_seq_one_letter_code
_entity_poly.pdbx_strand_id
1 'polypeptide(L)'
;MKFTAAALALAASAIAAPSKRDETCKFGTYRCTTPNTGIEICNISSHWELVGPCPKGTSCNDLPHGDNSTLPYCTNEPPAVEARNGRPSQSPGEACQTAGRYDCFGPYAIQVCDAQNISQFVGNCPPKSHCAYINDIPYCVASV
;
A
#
# COMPACT_ATOMS: atom_id res chain seq x y z
N MET A 1 17.74 -42.42 35.29
CA MET A 1 17.43 -41.00 35.08
C MET A 1 18.71 -40.25 34.75
N LYS A 2 18.77 -39.57 33.59
CA LYS A 2 19.42 -38.28 33.36
C LYS A 2 19.26 -37.90 31.88
N PHE A 3 18.84 -36.66 31.71
CA PHE A 3 18.34 -35.98 30.52
C PHE A 3 19.45 -35.64 29.53
N THR A 4 19.14 -35.60 28.24
CA THR A 4 19.59 -34.52 27.35
C THR A 4 18.64 -34.41 26.17
N ALA A 5 17.74 -33.43 26.24
CA ALA A 5 17.03 -32.90 25.08
C ALA A 5 18.03 -32.11 24.23
N ALA A 6 18.19 -32.48 22.96
CA ALA A 6 18.92 -31.67 22.00
C ALA A 6 17.93 -30.74 21.30
N ALA A 7 18.13 -29.43 21.53
CA ALA A 7 17.29 -28.36 21.03
C ALA A 7 17.35 -28.26 19.50
N LEU A 8 16.19 -28.21 18.86
CA LEU A 8 16.03 -27.76 17.48
C LEU A 8 16.25 -26.24 17.45
N ALA A 9 17.41 -25.81 16.99
CA ALA A 9 17.66 -24.41 16.65
C ALA A 9 16.90 -24.09 15.35
N LEU A 10 15.71 -23.51 15.47
CA LEU A 10 15.03 -22.83 14.37
C LEU A 10 15.78 -21.52 14.13
N ALA A 11 16.73 -21.55 13.19
CA ALA A 11 17.28 -20.34 12.60
C ALA A 11 16.14 -19.67 11.80
N ALA A 12 15.39 -18.79 12.46
CA ALA A 12 14.53 -17.84 11.77
C ALA A 12 15.47 -16.90 11.00
N SER A 13 15.67 -17.18 9.71
CA SER A 13 16.13 -16.16 8.77
C SER A 13 15.02 -15.13 8.66
N ALA A 14 14.98 -14.20 9.61
CA ALA A 14 14.37 -12.91 9.37
C ALA A 14 15.20 -12.29 8.24
N ILE A 15 14.74 -12.45 7.01
CA ILE A 15 15.05 -11.50 5.95
C ILE A 15 14.39 -10.20 6.39
N ALA A 16 15.07 -9.49 7.30
CA ALA A 16 14.92 -8.06 7.38
C ALA A 16 15.26 -7.58 5.96
N ALA A 17 14.21 -7.27 5.20
CA ALA A 17 14.38 -6.57 3.94
C ALA A 17 15.34 -5.40 4.21
N PRO A 18 16.37 -5.19 3.38
CA PRO A 18 17.34 -4.15 3.62
C PRO A 18 16.59 -2.84 3.78
N SER A 19 16.55 -2.31 5.00
CA SER A 19 16.07 -0.97 5.30
C SER A 19 17.07 -0.02 4.65
N LYS A 20 16.86 0.23 3.35
CA LYS A 20 17.54 1.27 2.60
C LYS A 20 17.35 2.55 3.41
N ARG A 21 18.50 3.11 3.83
CA ARG A 21 18.76 4.43 4.41
C ARG A 21 17.52 5.20 4.85
N ASP A 22 17.51 5.62 6.12
CA ASP A 22 16.62 6.61 6.71
C ASP A 22 16.62 7.92 5.88
N GLU A 23 15.97 7.89 4.73
CA GLU A 23 15.68 9.05 3.92
C GLU A 23 14.42 9.63 4.52
N THR A 24 14.61 10.63 5.38
CA THR A 24 13.53 11.38 5.98
C THR A 24 12.61 11.89 4.88
N CYS A 25 11.35 11.51 4.93
CA CYS A 25 10.37 11.86 3.91
C CYS A 25 9.37 12.89 4.44
N LYS A 26 8.64 13.53 3.52
CA LYS A 26 7.53 14.42 3.85
C LYS A 26 6.30 13.58 4.13
N PHE A 27 5.70 13.75 5.31
CA PHE A 27 4.48 13.06 5.71
C PHE A 27 3.42 13.09 4.60
N GLY A 28 2.80 11.95 4.34
CA GLY A 28 1.72 11.81 3.36
C GLY A 28 2.17 11.74 1.91
N THR A 29 3.48 11.80 1.62
CA THR A 29 4.01 11.49 0.29
C THR A 29 3.98 9.98 0.07
N TYR A 30 3.55 9.56 -1.12
CA TYR A 30 3.59 8.17 -1.57
C TYR A 30 4.76 7.96 -2.53
N ARG A 31 5.32 6.75 -2.58
CA ARG A 31 6.21 6.33 -3.66
C ARG A 31 6.10 4.83 -3.95
N CYS A 32 6.60 4.41 -5.10
CA CYS A 32 6.87 3.01 -5.35
C CYS A 32 8.03 2.52 -4.46
N THR A 33 7.85 1.35 -3.85
CA THR A 33 8.96 0.61 -3.24
C THR A 33 10.04 0.31 -4.28
N THR A 34 11.29 0.04 -3.89
CA THR A 34 12.26 -0.59 -4.80
C THR A 34 12.31 -2.09 -4.49
N PRO A 35 11.93 -3.02 -5.39
CA PRO A 35 11.96 -2.92 -6.87
C PRO A 35 10.58 -2.81 -7.55
N ASN A 36 9.74 -1.86 -7.15
CA ASN A 36 8.40 -1.57 -7.70
C ASN A 36 7.35 -2.66 -7.47
N THR A 37 7.41 -3.33 -6.32
CA THR A 37 6.49 -4.43 -5.97
C THR A 37 5.33 -4.00 -5.09
N GLY A 38 5.22 -2.72 -4.76
CA GLY A 38 4.24 -2.18 -3.83
C GLY A 38 4.43 -0.69 -3.62
N ILE A 39 3.53 -0.12 -2.83
CA ILE A 39 3.46 1.32 -2.56
C ILE A 39 3.75 1.54 -1.10
N GLU A 40 4.60 2.53 -0.82
CA GLU A 40 4.91 2.99 0.52
C GLU A 40 4.53 4.45 0.68
N ILE A 41 4.18 4.81 1.90
CA ILE A 41 3.78 6.15 2.30
C ILE A 41 4.68 6.63 3.42
N CYS A 42 4.97 7.92 3.41
CA CYS A 42 5.70 8.55 4.49
C CYS A 42 4.80 8.74 5.72
N ASN A 43 5.17 8.14 6.83
CA ASN A 43 4.43 8.21 8.09
C ASN A 43 4.76 9.47 8.90
N ILE A 44 4.04 9.64 10.03
CA ILE A 44 4.17 10.81 10.91
C ILE A 44 5.57 10.94 11.54
N SER A 45 6.34 9.86 11.54
CA SER A 45 7.72 9.82 12.01
C SER A 45 8.73 10.08 10.87
N SER A 46 8.27 10.51 9.70
CA SER A 46 9.09 10.75 8.51
C SER A 46 9.82 9.50 7.99
N HIS A 47 9.25 8.32 8.23
CA HIS A 47 9.76 7.05 7.73
C HIS A 47 8.80 6.46 6.69
N TRP A 48 9.35 5.74 5.72
CA TRP A 48 8.57 5.01 4.73
C TRP A 48 7.94 3.76 5.34
N GLU A 49 6.63 3.62 5.15
CA GLU A 49 5.83 2.50 5.61
C GLU A 49 5.08 1.88 4.43
N LEU A 50 5.18 0.56 4.29
CA LEU A 50 4.50 -0.16 3.21
C LEU A 50 2.97 -0.08 3.40
N VAL A 51 2.29 0.57 2.46
CA VAL A 51 0.82 0.58 2.38
C VAL A 51 0.33 -0.82 2.06
N GLY A 52 0.93 -1.42 1.03
CA GLY A 52 0.59 -2.76 0.58
C GLY A 52 1.40 -3.19 -0.63
N PRO A 53 1.58 -4.51 -0.83
CA PRO A 53 2.12 -5.03 -2.07
C PRO A 53 1.14 -4.77 -3.22
N CYS A 54 1.69 -4.54 -4.41
CA CYS A 54 0.91 -4.56 -5.63
C CYS A 54 0.35 -5.98 -5.87
N PRO A 55 -0.87 -6.13 -6.41
CA PRO A 55 -1.43 -7.43 -6.76
C PRO A 55 -0.50 -8.32 -7.60
N LYS A 56 -0.70 -9.64 -7.54
CA LYS A 56 0.14 -10.57 -8.28
C LYS A 56 0.06 -10.29 -9.79
N GLY A 57 1.21 -10.14 -10.44
CA GLY A 57 1.30 -9.84 -11.89
C GLY A 57 1.22 -8.35 -12.23
N THR A 58 1.11 -7.49 -11.22
CA THR A 58 1.12 -6.03 -11.36
C THR A 58 2.47 -5.46 -10.87
N SER A 59 2.79 -4.25 -11.30
CA SER A 59 3.96 -3.50 -10.85
C SER A 59 3.56 -2.10 -10.44
N CYS A 60 4.27 -1.54 -9.47
CA CYS A 60 4.11 -0.13 -9.13
C CYS A 60 4.70 0.73 -10.24
N ASN A 61 3.94 1.72 -10.70
CA ASN A 61 4.36 2.73 -11.67
C ASN A 61 4.04 4.12 -11.15
N ASP A 62 4.72 5.11 -11.69
CA ASP A 62 4.57 6.52 -11.32
C ASP A 62 3.71 7.25 -12.35
N LEU A 63 2.64 7.91 -11.89
CA LEU A 63 1.87 8.86 -12.70
C LEU A 63 2.45 10.25 -12.53
N PRO A 64 2.70 11.00 -13.61
CA PRO A 64 2.97 12.43 -13.52
C PRO A 64 1.78 13.16 -12.89
N HIS A 65 2.05 14.02 -11.89
CA HIS A 65 1.06 14.90 -11.28
C HIS A 65 1.40 16.37 -11.51
N GLY A 66 0.38 17.23 -11.51
CA GLY A 66 0.45 18.61 -12.01
C GLY A 66 1.42 19.55 -11.30
N ASP A 67 2.03 19.11 -10.20
CA ASP A 67 2.99 19.84 -9.37
C ASP A 67 4.44 19.32 -9.49
N ASN A 68 4.77 18.60 -10.58
CA ASN A 68 6.04 17.87 -10.77
C ASN A 68 6.27 16.76 -9.75
N SER A 69 5.25 16.37 -8.98
CA SER A 69 5.30 15.14 -8.18
C SER A 69 4.90 13.94 -9.04
N THR A 70 5.31 12.76 -8.57
CA THR A 70 4.83 11.49 -9.11
C THR A 70 3.91 10.82 -8.10
N LEU A 71 2.87 10.17 -8.60
CA LEU A 71 1.91 9.46 -7.79
C LEU A 71 1.96 7.98 -8.12
N PRO A 72 2.39 7.12 -7.18
CA PRO A 72 2.51 5.71 -7.43
C PRO A 72 1.14 5.00 -7.49
N TYR A 73 1.01 4.06 -8.41
CA TYR A 73 -0.17 3.21 -8.57
C TYR A 73 0.26 1.81 -9.03
N CYS A 74 -0.55 0.78 -8.76
CA CYS A 74 -0.27 -0.54 -9.28
C CYS A 74 -0.93 -0.72 -10.65
N THR A 75 -0.16 -1.09 -11.67
CA THR A 75 -0.66 -1.28 -13.04
C THR A 75 -1.05 -2.72 -13.33
N ASN A 76 -2.10 -2.88 -14.13
CA ASN A 76 -2.67 -4.11 -14.68
C ASN A 76 -3.81 -4.68 -13.82
N GLU A 77 -4.88 -5.03 -14.52
CA GLU A 77 -6.07 -5.78 -14.09
C GLU A 77 -6.18 -5.92 -12.57
N PRO A 78 -6.77 -4.92 -11.88
CA PRO A 78 -6.99 -5.04 -10.46
C PRO A 78 -7.77 -6.35 -10.24
N PRO A 79 -7.30 -7.28 -9.39
CA PRO A 79 -8.14 -8.40 -9.03
C PRO A 79 -9.44 -7.81 -8.49
N ALA A 80 -10.58 -8.41 -8.83
CA ALA A 80 -11.85 -8.04 -8.22
C ALA A 80 -11.65 -8.04 -6.71
N VAL A 81 -11.60 -6.86 -6.11
CA VAL A 81 -11.31 -6.74 -4.70
C VAL A 81 -12.59 -7.13 -4.01
N GLU A 82 -12.62 -8.30 -3.39
CA GLU A 82 -13.70 -8.61 -2.45
C GLU A 82 -13.52 -7.67 -1.26
N ALA A 83 -14.20 -6.51 -1.30
CA ALA A 83 -14.26 -5.64 -0.16
C ALA A 83 -14.82 -6.46 1.01
N ARG A 84 -13.98 -6.75 2.02
CA ARG A 84 -14.32 -7.60 3.18
C ARG A 84 -15.63 -7.19 3.89
N ASN A 85 -16.17 -5.98 3.63
CA ASN A 85 -17.48 -5.48 4.10
C ASN A 85 -18.15 -4.48 3.12
N GLY A 86 -17.91 -4.56 1.80
CA GLY A 86 -18.44 -3.61 0.81
C GLY A 86 -18.96 -4.29 -0.47
N ARG A 87 -19.85 -3.61 -1.22
CA ARG A 87 -20.56 -4.18 -2.39
C ARG A 87 -19.62 -4.95 -3.34
N PRO A 88 -19.91 -6.22 -3.65
CA PRO A 88 -19.18 -6.98 -4.66
C PRO A 88 -19.49 -6.38 -6.04
N SER A 89 -18.65 -5.46 -6.53
CA SER A 89 -18.69 -4.87 -7.90
C SER A 89 -17.89 -3.59 -8.03
N GLN A 90 -17.55 -2.89 -6.94
CA GLN A 90 -16.62 -1.78 -7.06
C GLN A 90 -15.27 -2.38 -7.46
N SER A 91 -14.87 -2.17 -8.70
CA SER A 91 -13.54 -2.49 -9.18
C SER A 91 -12.87 -1.14 -9.45
N PRO A 92 -11.61 -0.97 -9.06
CA PRO A 92 -10.80 0.10 -9.62
C PRO A 92 -10.93 0.04 -11.15
N GLY A 93 -11.30 1.17 -11.76
CA GLY A 93 -11.81 1.26 -13.13
C GLY A 93 -13.00 2.23 -13.26
N GLU A 94 -13.58 2.69 -12.15
CA GLU A 94 -14.64 3.71 -12.17
C GLU A 94 -14.09 5.13 -12.36
N ALA A 95 -14.89 5.99 -12.99
CA ALA A 95 -14.54 7.40 -13.17
C ALA A 95 -14.42 8.13 -11.82
N CYS A 96 -13.39 8.95 -11.68
CA CYS A 96 -13.13 9.78 -10.51
C CYS A 96 -12.99 11.25 -10.92
N GLN A 97 -13.16 12.18 -9.98
CA GLN A 97 -13.27 13.61 -10.31
C GLN A 97 -11.93 14.34 -10.35
N THR A 98 -10.91 13.83 -9.66
CA THR A 98 -9.67 14.56 -9.43
C THR A 98 -8.49 13.63 -9.59
N ALA A 99 -7.87 13.66 -10.78
CA ALA A 99 -6.61 12.99 -11.04
C ALA A 99 -5.59 13.29 -9.93
N GLY A 100 -4.93 12.24 -9.47
CA GLY A 100 -3.95 12.24 -8.40
C GLY A 100 -4.50 12.20 -6.98
N ARG A 101 -5.82 12.20 -6.80
CA ARG A 101 -6.42 12.03 -5.48
C ARG A 101 -6.37 10.57 -5.05
N TYR A 102 -5.79 10.30 -3.89
CA TYR A 102 -5.91 9.00 -3.22
C TYR A 102 -7.18 8.96 -2.39
N ASP A 103 -7.82 7.80 -2.35
CA ASP A 103 -9.03 7.56 -1.59
C ASP A 103 -9.07 6.17 -0.96
N CYS A 104 -9.82 6.05 0.14
CA CYS A 104 -10.17 4.75 0.68
C CYS A 104 -11.09 4.03 -0.30
N PHE A 105 -10.64 2.87 -0.73
CA PHE A 105 -11.42 1.94 -1.53
C PHE A 105 -12.16 0.96 -0.60
N GLY A 106 -13.33 1.40 -0.13
CA GLY A 106 -14.03 0.73 0.96
C GLY A 106 -13.19 0.71 2.25
N PRO A 107 -13.50 -0.19 3.20
CA PRO A 107 -12.86 -0.18 4.51
C PRO A 107 -11.44 -0.77 4.55
N TYR A 108 -10.94 -1.42 3.49
CA TYR A 108 -9.72 -2.24 3.58
C TYR A 108 -8.73 -2.06 2.43
N ALA A 109 -8.89 -1.02 1.63
CA ALA A 109 -7.98 -0.77 0.53
C ALA A 109 -7.87 0.72 0.22
N ILE A 110 -6.87 1.06 -0.59
CA ILE A 110 -6.63 2.40 -1.10
C ILE A 110 -6.68 2.32 -2.63
N GLN A 111 -7.17 3.40 -3.24
CA GLN A 111 -7.12 3.65 -4.68
C GLN A 111 -6.58 5.05 -4.96
N VAL A 112 -6.17 5.29 -6.21
CA VAL A 112 -5.73 6.60 -6.70
C VAL A 112 -6.41 6.90 -8.03
N CYS A 113 -6.92 8.12 -8.18
CA CYS A 113 -7.46 8.58 -9.46
C CYS A 113 -6.31 8.86 -10.43
N ASP A 114 -6.28 8.22 -11.60
CA ASP A 114 -5.21 8.42 -12.57
C ASP A 114 -5.39 9.69 -13.44
N ALA A 115 -4.42 9.96 -14.31
CA ALA A 115 -4.45 11.09 -15.25
C ALA A 115 -5.58 11.00 -16.29
N GLN A 116 -6.20 9.83 -16.46
CA GLN A 116 -7.35 9.60 -17.33
C GLN A 116 -8.68 9.73 -16.54
N ASN A 117 -8.63 10.15 -15.27
CA ASN A 117 -9.76 10.22 -14.35
C ASN A 117 -10.41 8.86 -14.11
N ILE A 118 -9.60 7.80 -14.05
CA ILE A 118 -10.02 6.44 -13.72
C ILE A 118 -9.40 6.02 -12.39
N SER A 119 -10.19 5.47 -11.48
CA SER A 119 -9.73 5.01 -10.18
C SER A 119 -8.87 3.75 -10.34
N GLN A 120 -7.60 3.80 -9.95
CA GLN A 120 -6.67 2.69 -10.00
C GLN A 120 -6.44 2.11 -8.61
N PHE A 121 -6.27 0.78 -8.54
CA PHE A 121 -6.00 0.11 -7.27
C PHE A 121 -4.58 0.44 -6.79
N VAL A 122 -4.45 0.77 -5.51
CA VAL A 122 -3.14 0.98 -4.88
C VAL A 122 -2.73 -0.25 -4.09
N GLY A 123 -3.62 -0.75 -3.24
CA GLY A 123 -3.27 -1.88 -2.38
C GLY A 123 -4.32 -2.17 -1.32
N ASN A 124 -4.26 -3.38 -0.79
CA ASN A 124 -5.04 -3.75 0.38
C ASN A 124 -4.32 -3.28 1.64
N CYS A 125 -5.11 -2.83 2.62
CA CYS A 125 -4.64 -2.68 3.97
C CYS A 125 -4.24 -4.05 4.56
N PRO A 126 -3.19 -4.09 5.38
CA PRO A 126 -2.78 -5.32 6.08
C PRO A 126 -3.91 -6.00 6.86
N PRO A 127 -3.78 -7.30 7.18
CA PRO A 127 -4.73 -7.95 8.09
C PRO A 127 -4.84 -7.21 9.42
N LYS A 128 -6.07 -7.03 9.92
CA LYS A 128 -6.40 -6.27 11.14
C LYS A 128 -6.08 -4.78 11.06
N SER A 129 -6.05 -4.19 9.86
CA SER A 129 -6.15 -2.75 9.68
C SER A 129 -7.33 -2.40 8.78
N HIS A 130 -7.68 -1.12 8.74
CA HIS A 130 -8.70 -0.56 7.87
C HIS A 130 -8.20 0.76 7.27
N CYS A 131 -8.78 1.16 6.14
CA CYS A 131 -8.49 2.46 5.57
C CYS A 131 -9.21 3.56 6.37
N ALA A 132 -8.47 4.57 6.77
CA ALA A 132 -8.97 5.78 7.41
C ALA A 132 -8.25 7.01 6.84
N TYR A 133 -8.72 8.21 7.16
CA TYR A 133 -8.09 9.45 6.70
C TYR A 133 -7.37 10.16 7.86
N ILE A 134 -6.15 10.60 7.60
CA ILE A 134 -5.39 11.51 8.48
C ILE A 134 -5.05 12.73 7.64
N ASN A 135 -5.60 13.90 7.99
CA ASN A 135 -5.44 15.14 7.21
C ASN A 135 -5.78 14.97 5.72
N ASP A 136 -6.94 14.36 5.43
CA ASP A 136 -7.43 14.05 4.08
C ASP A 136 -6.55 13.08 3.25
N ILE A 137 -5.53 12.48 3.87
CA ILE A 137 -4.69 11.46 3.25
C ILE A 137 -5.18 10.09 3.72
N PRO A 138 -5.59 9.18 2.82
CA PRO A 138 -5.99 7.83 3.23
C PRO A 138 -4.77 7.05 3.74
N TYR A 139 -4.98 6.19 4.73
CA TYR A 139 -3.94 5.40 5.36
C TYR A 139 -4.52 4.12 5.94
N CYS A 140 -3.72 3.06 6.00
CA CYS A 140 -4.11 1.84 6.68
C CYS A 140 -3.78 1.94 8.17
N VAL A 141 -4.81 2.02 9.01
CA VAL A 141 -4.68 2.13 10.47
C VAL A 141 -5.11 0.82 11.14
N ALA A 142 -4.41 0.43 12.21
CA ALA A 142 -4.75 -0.78 12.95
C ALA A 142 -6.20 -0.73 13.48
N SER A 143 -6.93 -1.82 13.28
CA SER A 143 -8.24 -2.03 13.90
C SER A 143 -8.01 -2.57 15.31
N VAL A 144 -8.49 -1.82 16.31
CA VAL A 144 -8.50 -2.25 17.72
C VAL A 144 -9.56 -3.33 17.96
#